data_AF-A0A7W1YRB0-F1
#
_entry.id   AF-A0A7W1YRB0-F1
#
_cell.length_a   1.000
_cell.length_b   1.000
_cell.length_c   1.000
_cell.angle_alpha   90.00
_cell.angle_beta   90.00
_cell.angle_gamma   90.00
#
_symmetry.space_group_name_H-M   'P 1'
#
loop_
_entity.id
_entity.type
_entity.pdbx_description
1 polymer ?
#
loop_
_entity_poly.entity_id
_entity_poly.type
_entity_poly.pdbx_seq_one_letter_code
_entity_poly.pdbx_strand_id
1 'polypeptide(L)' 'MFGLGVPELLIILVIVIVVFGANRLKGVGGALGTSIRDFKKTVRDDDTVPSGRTETITTTETKLRDDSTRDSQIR' A
#
# COMPACT_ATOMS: atom_id res chain seq x y z
N MET A 1 -15.53 32.85 17.30
CA MET A 1 -16.45 32.95 16.15
C MET A 1 -16.13 31.77 15.24
N PHE A 2 -17.07 30.83 15.08
CA PHE A 2 -16.91 29.49 14.48
C PHE A 2 -15.97 28.54 15.24
N GLY A 3 -16.48 27.95 16.32
CA GLY A 3 -15.92 26.72 16.86
C GLY A 3 -16.28 25.57 15.93
N LEU A 4 -15.51 25.39 14.86
CA LEU A 4 -15.58 24.21 14.01
C LEU A 4 -15.06 23.02 14.82
N GLY A 5 -15.96 22.35 15.52
CA GLY A 5 -15.68 21.15 16.24
C GLY A 5 -15.57 19.94 15.30
N VAL A 6 -15.14 18.83 15.89
CA VAL A 6 -15.17 17.51 15.24
C VAL A 6 -16.57 17.14 14.72
N PRO A 7 -17.69 17.45 15.43
CA PRO A 7 -19.04 17.14 14.95
C PRO A 7 -19.41 17.88 13.65
N GLU A 8 -19.11 19.17 13.55
CA GLU A 8 -19.42 19.99 12.38
C GLU A 8 -18.63 19.52 11.15
N LEU A 9 -17.35 19.16 11.33
CA LEU A 9 -16.52 18.59 10.28
C LEU A 9 -17.09 17.26 9.76
N LEU A 10 -17.64 16.43 10.65
CA LEU A 10 -18.30 15.17 10.27
C LEU A 10 -19.54 15.40 9.41
N ILE A 11 -20.37 16.39 9.74
CA ILE A 11 -21.56 16.74 8.95
C ILE A 11 -21.15 17.16 7.53
N ILE A 12 -20.13 18.02 7.42
CA ILE A 12 -19.60 18.46 6.11
C ILE A 12 -19.05 17.26 5.33
N LEU A 13 -18.31 16.37 5.99
CA LEU A 13 -17.76 15.17 5.37
C LEU A 13 -18.87 14.27 4.80
N VAL A 14 -19.97 14.08 5.54
CA VAL A 14 -21.12 13.31 5.06
C VAL A 14 -21.73 13.94 3.80
N ILE A 15 -21.91 15.25 3.77
CA ILE A 15 -22.43 15.97 2.59
C ILE A 15 -21.51 15.75 1.38
N VAL A 16 -20.19 15.89 1.57
CA VAL A 16 -19.21 15.64 0.50
C VAL A 16 -19.31 14.20 -0.01
N ILE A 17 -19.46 13.21 0.87
CA ILE A 17 -19.65 11.80 0.47
C ILE A 17 -20.93 11.60 -0.32
N VAL A 18 -22.02 12.29 0.01
CA VAL A 18 -23.29 12.19 -0.72
C VAL A 18 -23.16 12.79 -2.12
N VAL A 19 -22.49 13.94 -2.26
CA VAL A 19 -22.32 14.63 -3.55
C VAL A 19 -21.35 13.90 -4.47
N PHE A 20 -20.17 13.52 -3.96
CA PHE A 20 -19.12 12.88 -4.75
C PHE A 20 -19.27 11.35 -4.83
N GLY A 21 -20.04 10.77 -3.93
CA GLY A 21 -20.15 9.32 -3.75
C GLY A 21 -18.94 8.72 -3.01
N ALA A 22 -19.19 7.71 -2.17
CA ALA A 22 -18.13 7.00 -1.45
C ALA A 22 -17.08 6.35 -2.38
N ASN A 23 -17.48 5.98 -3.60
CA ASN A 23 -16.58 5.31 -4.54
C ASN A 23 -15.47 6.25 -5.07
N ARG A 24 -15.79 7.53 -5.31
CA ARG A 24 -14.80 8.52 -5.75
C ARG A 24 -13.86 8.89 -4.61
N LEU A 25 -14.39 9.09 -3.41
CA LEU A 25 -13.59 9.41 -2.23
C LEU A 25 -12.64 8.27 -1.85
N LYS A 26 -13.08 7.00 -1.94
CA LYS A 26 -12.21 5.83 -1.70
C LYS A 26 -11.10 5.71 -2.75
N GLY A 27 -11.40 5.96 -4.03
CA GLY A 27 -10.39 5.92 -5.09
C GLY A 27 -9.31 6.98 -4.91
N VAL A 28 -9.70 8.24 -4.69
CA VAL A 28 -8.75 9.35 -4.47
C VAL A 28 -8.03 9.23 -3.13
N GLY A 29 -8.75 8.88 -2.06
CA GLY A 29 -8.17 8.69 -0.73
C GLY A 29 -7.17 7.53 -0.66
N GLY A 30 -7.39 6.46 -1.44
CA GLY A 30 -6.43 5.36 -1.58
C GLY A 30 -5.13 5.80 -2.24
N ALA A 31 -5.22 6.54 -3.35
CA ALA A 31 -4.04 7.07 -4.06
C ALA A 31 -3.25 8.05 -3.18
N LEU A 32 -3.94 9.05 -2.60
CA LEU A 32 -3.31 10.01 -1.69
C LEU A 32 -2.73 9.33 -0.45
N GLY A 33 -3.46 8.37 0.13
CA GLY A 33 -3.03 7.65 1.33
C GLY A 33 -1.76 6.85 1.13
N THR A 34 -1.59 6.21 -0.03
CA THR A 34 -0.35 5.52 -0.40
C THR A 34 0.80 6.52 -0.58
N SER A 35 0.60 7.61 -1.33
CA SER A 35 1.63 8.64 -1.50
C SER A 35 2.08 9.27 -0.18
N ILE A 36 1.14 9.53 0.73
CA ILE A 36 1.44 10.10 2.05
C ILE A 36 2.15 9.07 2.93
N ARG A 37 1.80 7.78 2.83
CA ARG A 37 2.48 6.69 3.55
C ARG A 37 3.92 6.55 3.09
N ASP A 38 4.15 6.57 1.79
CA ASP A 38 5.49 6.46 1.20
C ASP A 38 6.33 7.69 1.54
N PHE A 39 5.75 8.89 1.43
CA PHE A 39 6.39 10.14 1.86
C PHE A 39 6.79 10.09 3.34
N LYS A 40 5.87 9.67 4.22
CA LYS A 40 6.14 9.49 5.65
C LYS A 40 7.23 8.45 5.91
N LYS A 41 7.30 7.39 5.10
CA LYS A 41 8.31 6.33 5.23
C LYS A 41 9.69 6.88 4.90
N THR A 42 9.85 7.58 3.78
CA THR A 42 11.12 8.22 3.40
C THR A 42 11.57 9.24 4.45
N VAL A 43 10.65 10.10 4.91
CA VAL A 43 10.96 11.10 5.94
C VAL A 43 11.35 10.48 7.29
N ARG A 44 10.91 9.24 7.58
CA ARG A 44 11.26 8.51 8.82
C ARG A 44 12.50 7.62 8.67
N ASP A 45 12.73 7.06 7.48
CA ASP A 45 13.88 6.21 7.20
C ASP A 45 15.20 7.02 7.19
N ASP A 46 15.13 8.35 6.95
CA ASP A 46 16.27 9.27 7.13
C ASP A 46 16.73 9.37 8.60
N ASP A 47 15.89 9.01 9.59
CA ASP A 47 16.23 9.07 11.02
C ASP A 47 16.58 7.71 11.66
N THR A 48 16.14 6.55 11.12
CA THR A 48 16.52 5.22 11.66
C THR A 48 16.38 4.07 10.63
N VAL A 49 17.44 3.26 10.51
CA VAL A 49 17.63 1.91 9.92
C VAL A 49 16.34 1.16 9.46
N PRO A 50 16.34 0.53 8.26
CA PRO A 50 15.13 0.21 7.50
C PRO A 50 14.31 -0.94 8.08
N SER A 51 13.00 -0.72 8.21
CA SER A 51 12.02 -1.79 8.38
C SER A 51 11.08 -1.83 7.17
N GLY A 52 11.20 -2.88 6.36
CA GLY A 52 10.32 -3.07 5.23
C GLY A 52 10.70 -4.21 4.29
N ARG A 53 10.84 -5.43 4.82
CA ARG A 53 10.62 -6.63 3.99
C ARG A 53 9.11 -6.83 3.85
N THR A 54 8.58 -6.51 2.68
CA THR A 54 7.32 -7.09 2.21
C THR A 54 7.65 -7.81 0.91
N GLU A 55 8.04 -9.07 1.06
CA GLU A 55 7.96 -10.06 0.01
C GLU A 55 6.49 -10.24 -0.34
N THR A 56 6.10 -9.88 -1.57
CA THR A 56 5.06 -10.60 -2.34
C THR A 56 5.31 -10.28 -3.82
N ILE A 57 6.35 -10.91 -4.37
CA ILE A 57 6.40 -11.23 -5.80
C ILE A 57 6.31 -12.75 -5.85
N THR A 58 5.11 -13.30 -6.03
CA THR A 58 4.97 -14.66 -6.58
C THR A 58 3.64 -14.77 -7.30
N THR A 59 3.66 -14.45 -8.60
CA THR A 59 2.75 -15.00 -9.59
C THR A 59 3.62 -15.30 -10.81
N THR A 60 3.95 -16.60 -10.93
CA THR A 60 3.95 -17.38 -12.18
C THR A 60 5.19 -17.34 -13.10
N GLU A 61 5.71 -18.56 -13.34
CA GLU A 61 6.67 -19.01 -14.37
C GLU A 61 8.12 -18.49 -14.26
N THR A 62 9.15 -19.31 -14.09
CA THR A 62 9.62 -20.37 -15.00
C THR A 62 10.42 -21.44 -14.24
N LYS A 63 9.91 -22.68 -14.13
CA LYS A 63 10.71 -23.88 -13.82
C LYS A 63 10.67 -24.82 -15.02
N LEU A 64 11.32 -24.39 -16.10
CA LEU A 64 11.82 -25.23 -17.17
C LEU A 64 13.34 -25.05 -17.19
N ARG A 65 14.07 -26.17 -17.16
CA ARG A 65 15.55 -26.34 -17.20
C ARG A 65 16.27 -26.36 -15.84
N ASP A 66 16.40 -27.58 -15.32
CA ASP A 66 17.62 -28.10 -14.68
C ASP A 66 17.44 -29.64 -14.60
N ASP A 67 17.29 -30.30 -15.75
CA ASP A 67 18.34 -31.13 -16.36
C ASP A 67 19.80 -30.81 -15.97
N SER A 68 20.21 -31.30 -14.80
CA SER A 68 21.56 -31.81 -14.59
C SER A 68 21.61 -32.56 -13.25
N THR A 69 22.41 -33.62 -13.15
CA THR A 69 22.75 -34.33 -11.89
C THR A 69 21.89 -35.54 -11.47
N ARG A 70 21.41 -36.35 -12.42
CA ARG A 70 21.06 -37.78 -12.15
C ARG A 70 22.11 -38.77 -12.65
N ASP A 71 23.38 -38.35 -12.69
CA ASP A 71 24.49 -39.16 -13.22
C ASP A 71 25.55 -39.56 -12.17
N SER A 72 25.15 -39.72 -10.90
CA SER A 72 26.09 -40.17 -9.86
C SER A 72 25.43 -40.98 -8.75
N GLN A 73 24.51 -41.87 -9.11
CA GLN A 73 24.06 -42.92 -8.21
C GLN A 73 24.03 -44.25 -8.97
N ILE A 74 25.12 -44.99 -8.79
CA ILE A 74 25.18 -46.46 -8.78
C ILE A 74 25.33 -47.11 -10.17
N ARG A 75 26.53 -46.96 -10.75
CA ARG A 75 27.23 -48.06 -11.44
C ARG A 75 28.70 -48.06 -11.07
#